data_AF-A0A3C0I686-F1
#
_entry.id   AF-A0A3C0I686-F1
#
_cell.length_a   1.000
_cell.length_b   1.000
_cell.length_c   1.000
_cell.angle_alpha   90.00
_cell.angle_beta   90.00
_cell.angle_gamma   90.00
#
_symmetry.space_group_name_H-M   'P 1'
#
loop_
_entity.id
_entity.type
_entity.pdbx_description
1 polymer ?
#
loop_
_entity_poly.entity_id
_entity_poly.type
_entity_poly.pdbx_seq_one_letter_code
_entity_poly.pdbx_strand_id
1 'polypeptide(L)'
;TAKSVGLPTHFVFDLSKSFLRSRRYAPFNAYRQRRELERAVFSMGSVLHFTCQDEGPAVDAKTLQGLQTQGIGLYRQAGLGRVWINPPILMAKNPRDYFSPISSRVLKKPKVLQAPEEDLIYRYLAKRTQQFSDSNWIEIQIKKWVDELVTLYQSARSLSYTPIGVCPGPTPTQWGQVMDIAKTASTVDELISKLFEAHGVCKADDPQWTKRIYLKDKSGKNKSNIDDFRKWLRDEKIGNETKQDLLPQIVARFARLAIDVARDQSTGQ
;
A
#
# COMPACT_ATOMS: atom_id res chain seq x y z
N THR A 1 26.09 -2.71 31.31
CA THR A 1 25.86 -2.50 32.76
C THR A 1 25.39 -1.08 32.98
N ALA A 2 24.87 -0.70 34.16
CA ALA A 2 24.41 0.67 34.43
C ALA A 2 25.52 1.73 34.21
N LYS A 3 26.75 1.41 34.60
CA LYS A 3 27.93 2.23 34.32
C LYS A 3 28.15 2.49 32.82
N SER A 4 27.84 1.53 31.95
CA SER A 4 27.98 1.68 30.49
C SER A 4 27.06 2.76 29.90
N VAL A 5 25.96 3.08 30.59
CA VAL A 5 25.03 4.14 30.19
C VAL A 5 25.18 5.40 31.05
N GLY A 6 26.23 5.48 31.88
CA GLY A 6 26.50 6.61 32.76
C GLY A 6 25.61 6.68 34.00
N LEU A 7 24.95 5.58 34.37
CA LEU A 7 24.21 5.47 35.63
C LEU A 7 25.12 4.93 36.76
N PRO A 8 24.84 5.30 38.02
CA PRO A 8 25.52 4.75 39.18
C PRO A 8 25.44 3.21 39.28
N THR A 9 26.38 2.60 40.00
CA THR A 9 26.52 1.13 40.07
C THR A 9 25.41 0.42 40.83
N HIS A 10 24.67 1.13 41.70
CA HIS A 10 23.53 0.58 42.43
C HIS A 10 22.25 0.45 41.59
N PHE A 11 22.29 0.90 40.32
CA PHE A 11 21.25 0.61 39.34
C PHE A 11 21.51 -0.71 38.63
N VAL A 12 20.46 -1.51 38.49
CA VAL A 12 20.49 -2.78 37.77
C VAL A 12 19.54 -2.73 36.59
N PHE A 13 20.00 -3.29 35.48
CA PHE A 13 19.23 -3.35 34.25
C PHE A 13 18.14 -4.43 34.37
N ASP A 14 16.88 -4.03 34.20
CA ASP A 14 15.74 -4.93 34.26
C ASP A 14 15.31 -5.32 32.84
N LEU A 15 15.70 -6.54 32.42
CA LEU A 15 15.37 -7.05 31.10
C LEU A 15 13.86 -7.26 30.91
N SER A 16 13.11 -7.59 31.97
CA SER A 16 11.68 -7.90 31.88
C SER A 16 10.83 -6.68 31.53
N LYS A 17 11.31 -5.49 31.91
CA LYS A 17 10.68 -4.19 31.62
C LYS A 17 11.36 -3.42 30.49
N SER A 18 12.37 -4.01 29.87
CA SER A 18 13.12 -3.39 28.78
C SER A 18 12.68 -3.95 27.43
N PHE A 19 12.67 -3.09 26.42
CA PHE A 19 12.37 -3.47 25.04
C PHE A 19 13.55 -3.10 24.16
N LEU A 20 14.22 -4.09 23.59
CA LEU A 20 15.42 -3.89 22.78
C LEU A 20 15.19 -4.27 21.34
N ARG A 21 15.52 -3.36 20.43
CA ARG A 21 15.66 -3.67 19.01
C ARG A 21 17.06 -3.31 18.59
N SER A 22 17.76 -4.20 17.91
CA SER A 22 19.08 -3.93 17.34
C SER A 22 18.98 -3.78 15.82
N ARG A 23 19.94 -3.07 15.24
CA ARG A 23 20.17 -3.06 13.80
C ARG A 23 21.66 -2.93 13.50
N ARG A 24 22.03 -3.33 12.29
CA ARG A 24 23.37 -3.12 11.74
C ARG A 24 23.39 -1.77 11.02
N TYR A 25 24.36 -0.92 11.36
CA TYR A 25 24.49 0.43 10.82
C TYR A 25 25.88 0.63 10.23
N ALA A 26 25.93 0.91 8.93
CA ALA A 26 27.15 1.19 8.17
C ALA A 26 26.92 2.45 7.32
N PRO A 27 27.27 3.65 7.81
CA PRO A 27 27.07 4.88 7.06
C PRO A 27 27.92 4.90 5.79
N PHE A 28 27.42 5.57 4.75
CA PHE A 28 28.19 5.80 3.54
C PHE A 28 29.10 7.01 3.72
N ASN A 29 30.39 6.83 3.44
CA ASN A 29 31.37 7.89 3.46
C ASN A 29 31.56 8.45 2.04
N ALA A 30 31.02 9.64 1.78
CA ALA A 30 31.04 10.25 0.45
C ALA A 30 32.46 10.57 -0.05
N TYR A 31 33.37 10.98 0.85
CA TYR A 31 34.77 11.26 0.49
C TYR A 31 35.52 10.02 0.03
N ARG A 32 35.27 8.86 0.66
CA ARG A 32 35.92 7.58 0.31
C ARG A 32 35.10 6.71 -0.65
N GLN A 33 33.93 7.20 -1.06
CA GLN A 33 32.95 6.48 -1.91
C GLN A 33 32.67 5.03 -1.47
N ARG A 34 32.68 4.78 -0.16
CA ARG A 34 32.50 3.43 0.39
C ARG A 34 31.74 3.47 1.72
N ARG A 35 31.12 2.34 2.08
CA ARG A 35 30.52 2.19 3.42
C ARG A 35 31.62 2.10 4.48
N GLU A 36 31.35 2.69 5.63
CA GLU A 36 32.19 2.51 6.81
C GLU A 36 32.00 1.12 7.44
N LEU A 37 32.82 0.84 8.46
CA LEU A 37 32.69 -0.34 9.29
C LEU A 37 31.27 -0.45 9.85
N GLU A 38 30.74 -1.67 9.76
CA GLU A 38 29.45 -2.04 10.31
C GLU A 38 29.49 -1.96 11.84
N ARG A 39 28.42 -1.41 12.42
CA ARG A 39 28.26 -1.25 13.87
C ARG A 39 26.91 -1.83 14.29
N ALA A 40 26.92 -2.60 15.37
CA ALA A 40 25.68 -3.01 16.02
C ALA A 40 25.17 -1.86 16.90
N VAL A 41 23.94 -1.40 16.64
CA VAL A 41 23.33 -0.28 17.37
C VAL A 41 21.93 -0.66 17.85
N PHE A 42 21.48 -0.03 18.93
CA PHE A 42 20.07 -0.08 19.29
C PHE A 42 19.26 0.83 18.35
N SER A 43 18.14 0.30 17.88
CA SER A 43 17.18 1.01 17.04
C SER A 43 16.35 1.97 17.87
N MET A 44 15.89 3.05 17.23
CA MET A 44 14.97 4.01 17.84
C MET A 44 13.72 3.29 18.40
N GLY A 45 13.22 3.76 19.54
CA GLY A 45 12.09 3.14 20.25
C GLY A 45 12.47 1.93 21.09
N SER A 46 13.78 1.63 21.26
CA SER A 46 14.22 0.73 22.33
C SER A 46 14.07 1.45 23.68
N VAL A 47 13.63 0.71 24.69
CA VAL A 47 13.42 1.18 26.07
C VAL A 47 14.34 0.39 26.99
N LEU A 48 15.15 1.11 27.77
CA LEU A 48 16.04 0.54 28.78
C LEU A 48 15.49 0.90 30.16
N HIS A 49 15.07 -0.10 30.92
CA HIS A 49 14.58 0.07 32.28
C HIS A 49 15.68 -0.30 33.28
N PHE A 50 15.93 0.59 34.25
CA PHE A 50 16.87 0.37 35.33
C PHE A 50 16.15 0.48 36.67
N THR A 51 16.36 -0.50 37.55
CA THR A 51 15.84 -0.52 38.92
C THR A 51 16.96 -0.21 39.90
N CYS A 52 16.64 0.52 40.96
CA CYS A 52 17.52 0.72 42.09
C CYS A 52 17.41 -0.50 43.01
N GLN A 53 18.52 -1.19 43.31
CA GLN A 53 18.48 -2.38 44.17
C GLN A 53 18.49 -2.05 45.67
N ASP A 54 19.03 -0.89 46.05
CA ASP A 54 19.15 -0.45 47.44
C ASP A 54 18.33 0.82 47.70
N GLU A 55 18.12 1.22 48.96
CA GLU A 55 17.70 2.57 49.38
C GLU A 55 18.79 3.64 49.08
N GLY A 56 19.54 3.44 48.00
CA GLY A 56 20.56 4.35 47.54
C GLY A 56 19.96 5.69 47.11
N PRO A 57 20.76 6.76 47.09
CA PRO A 57 20.31 8.06 46.64
C PRO A 57 19.78 7.98 45.20
N ALA A 58 18.68 8.70 44.95
CA ALA A 58 18.15 8.90 43.62
C ALA A 58 19.24 9.48 42.70
N VAL A 59 19.13 9.21 41.39
CA VAL A 59 20.07 9.79 40.42
C VAL A 59 19.99 11.31 40.48
N ASP A 60 21.14 11.96 40.68
CA ASP A 60 21.22 13.42 40.68
C ASP A 60 20.68 13.99 39.36
N ALA A 61 19.88 15.06 39.46
CA ALA A 61 19.24 15.73 38.33
C ALA A 61 20.29 16.20 37.29
N LYS A 62 21.48 16.60 37.74
CA LYS A 62 22.59 16.98 36.84
C LYS A 62 23.08 15.80 36.00
N THR A 63 23.12 14.61 36.59
CA THR A 63 23.53 13.39 35.87
C THR A 63 22.49 13.05 34.79
N LEU A 64 21.20 13.10 35.12
CA LEU A 64 20.13 12.89 34.14
C LEU A 64 20.18 13.93 33.02
N GLN A 65 20.34 15.21 33.36
CA GLN A 65 20.47 16.28 32.36
C GLN A 65 21.69 16.08 31.47
N GLY A 66 22.83 15.65 32.03
CA GLY A 66 24.04 15.29 31.30
C GLY A 66 23.80 14.15 30.31
N LEU A 67 23.13 13.08 30.74
CA LEU A 67 22.79 11.95 29.87
C LEU A 67 21.85 12.35 28.72
N GLN A 68 20.88 13.23 28.98
CA GLN A 68 19.95 13.69 27.96
C GLN A 68 20.60 14.63 26.94
N THR A 69 21.49 15.52 27.40
CA THR A 69 22.16 16.51 26.53
C THR A 69 23.33 15.90 25.76
N GLN A 70 24.16 15.09 26.42
CA GLN A 70 25.36 14.54 25.82
C GLN A 70 25.09 13.22 25.11
N GLY A 71 24.07 12.46 25.51
CA GLY A 71 23.80 11.12 25.01
C GLY A 71 24.77 10.06 25.54
N ILE A 72 24.44 8.79 25.30
CA ILE A 72 25.15 7.61 25.81
C ILE A 72 25.88 6.85 24.69
N GLY A 73 26.97 6.17 25.05
CA GLY A 73 27.71 5.30 24.13
C GLY A 73 28.60 6.03 23.12
N LEU A 74 28.91 5.36 22.02
CA LEU A 74 29.87 5.80 21.00
C LEU A 74 29.19 6.52 19.82
N TYR A 75 29.98 7.27 19.04
CA TYR A 75 29.55 7.92 17.80
C TYR A 75 28.44 8.98 17.96
N ARG A 76 28.46 9.69 19.08
CA ARG A 76 27.50 10.75 19.43
C ARG A 76 27.51 11.92 18.44
N GLN A 77 28.69 12.23 17.89
CA GLN A 77 28.89 13.21 16.83
C GLN A 77 28.16 12.85 15.52
N ALA A 78 27.87 11.56 15.29
CA ALA A 78 27.09 11.09 14.15
C ALA A 78 25.57 11.02 14.45
N GLY A 79 25.14 11.58 15.59
CA GLY A 79 23.74 11.59 16.04
C GLY A 79 23.28 10.32 16.75
N LEU A 80 24.18 9.37 17.04
CA LEU A 80 23.87 8.17 17.83
C LEU A 80 23.88 8.48 19.33
N GLY A 81 23.29 7.57 20.13
CA GLY A 81 23.33 7.69 21.59
C GLY A 81 22.34 8.67 22.21
N ARG A 82 21.43 9.25 21.43
CA ARG A 82 20.38 10.13 21.97
C ARG A 82 19.39 9.31 22.79
N VAL A 83 19.07 9.81 23.97
CA VAL A 83 18.14 9.17 24.90
C VAL A 83 17.09 10.17 25.36
N TRP A 84 15.89 9.66 25.62
CA TRP A 84 14.83 10.41 26.28
C TRP A 84 14.60 9.76 27.64
N ILE A 85 14.98 10.47 28.69
CA ILE A 85 14.88 10.00 30.07
C ILE A 85 13.45 10.19 30.55
N ASN A 86 12.88 9.15 31.16
CA ASN A 86 11.53 9.13 31.75
C ASN A 86 10.51 9.91 30.91
N PRO A 87 10.33 9.53 29.63
CA PRO A 87 9.47 10.28 28.74
C PRO A 87 8.03 10.23 29.26
N PRO A 88 7.31 11.36 29.33
CA PRO A 88 5.98 11.40 29.94
C PRO A 88 4.97 10.42 29.33
N ILE A 89 5.13 10.08 28.03
CA ILE A 89 4.34 9.07 27.33
C ILE A 89 4.43 7.67 27.96
N LEU A 90 5.57 7.32 28.58
CA LEU A 90 5.75 6.04 29.28
C LEU A 90 5.35 6.11 30.75
N MET A 91 5.12 7.31 31.30
CA MET A 91 4.61 7.50 32.65
C MET A 91 3.08 7.45 32.71
N ALA A 92 2.39 7.73 31.59
CA ALA A 92 0.94 7.66 31.50
C ALA A 92 0.44 6.20 31.53
N LYS A 93 -0.64 5.94 32.27
CA LYS A 93 -1.29 4.61 32.32
C LYS A 93 -1.86 4.21 30.96
N ASN A 94 -2.39 5.19 30.20
CA ASN A 94 -2.82 5.01 28.82
C ASN A 94 -2.10 6.00 27.91
N PRO A 95 -1.53 5.55 26.77
CA PRO A 95 -0.89 6.45 25.81
C PRO A 95 -1.84 7.55 25.28
N ARG A 96 -3.15 7.26 25.22
CA ARG A 96 -4.19 8.20 24.76
C ARG A 96 -4.30 9.45 25.62
N ASP A 97 -3.93 9.38 26.89
CA ASP A 97 -4.04 10.51 27.82
C ASP A 97 -2.94 11.56 27.54
N TYR A 98 -1.81 11.12 26.96
CA TYR A 98 -0.71 12.00 26.57
C TYR A 98 -0.94 12.66 25.20
N PHE A 99 -1.57 11.95 24.28
CA PHE A 99 -1.89 12.50 22.96
C PHE A 99 -3.17 13.31 23.05
N SER A 100 -3.07 14.64 23.03
CA SER A 100 -4.24 15.46 22.75
C SER A 100 -4.85 15.01 21.42
N PRO A 101 -6.17 14.79 21.34
CA PRO A 101 -6.80 14.53 20.06
C PRO A 101 -6.41 15.67 19.13
N ILE A 102 -5.77 15.34 18.01
CA ILE A 102 -5.49 16.30 16.96
C ILE A 102 -6.87 16.83 16.58
N SER A 103 -7.20 18.03 17.07
CA SER A 103 -8.36 18.75 16.58
C SER A 103 -8.04 18.95 15.12
N SER A 104 -8.69 18.16 14.27
CA SER A 104 -8.73 18.38 12.84
C SER A 104 -9.52 19.67 12.63
N ARG A 105 -8.92 20.80 13.02
CA ARG A 105 -9.17 22.05 12.32
C ARG A 105 -8.83 21.71 10.89
N VAL A 106 -9.88 21.52 10.10
CA VAL A 106 -9.82 21.55 8.66
C VAL A 106 -9.20 22.91 8.36
N LEU A 107 -7.86 22.93 8.26
CA LEU A 107 -7.15 24.07 7.73
C LEU A 107 -7.79 24.25 6.36
N LYS A 108 -8.50 25.37 6.17
CA LYS A 108 -9.00 25.76 4.85
C LYS A 108 -7.81 25.56 3.94
N LYS A 109 -7.94 24.64 2.96
CA LYS A 109 -6.87 24.37 2.01
C LYS A 109 -6.34 25.73 1.59
N PRO A 110 -5.04 26.03 1.82
CA PRO A 110 -4.49 27.32 1.44
C PRO A 110 -4.91 27.53 -0.01
N LYS A 111 -5.52 28.69 -0.28
CA LYS A 111 -5.92 29.06 -1.63
C LYS A 111 -4.62 29.14 -2.40
N VAL A 112 -4.30 28.06 -3.13
CA VAL A 112 -3.07 27.95 -3.90
C VAL A 112 -3.09 29.13 -4.84
N LEU A 113 -2.19 30.10 -4.62
CA LEU A 113 -1.93 31.14 -5.61
C LEU A 113 -1.62 30.38 -6.90
N GLN A 114 -2.37 30.66 -7.96
CA GLN A 114 -2.16 30.01 -9.24
C GLN A 114 -0.68 30.18 -9.59
N ALA A 115 0.05 29.06 -9.60
CA ALA A 115 1.46 29.09 -9.94
C ALA A 115 1.56 29.57 -11.39
N PRO A 116 2.57 30.39 -11.74
CA PRO A 116 2.78 30.80 -13.12
C PRO A 116 2.83 29.57 -14.02
N GLU A 117 1.98 29.52 -15.04
CA GLU A 117 1.88 28.36 -15.95
C GLU A 117 3.20 28.05 -16.68
N GLU A 118 4.17 28.95 -16.63
CA GLU A 118 5.47 28.84 -17.30
C GLU A 118 6.58 28.20 -16.46
N ASP A 119 6.37 27.94 -15.17
CA ASP A 119 7.40 27.29 -14.36
C ASP A 119 7.51 25.78 -14.68
N LEU A 120 8.65 25.40 -15.28
CA LEU A 120 8.98 24.02 -15.64
C LEU A 120 8.95 23.07 -14.44
N ILE A 121 9.37 23.54 -13.27
CA ILE A 121 9.38 22.74 -12.04
C ILE A 121 7.95 22.50 -11.58
N TYR A 122 7.09 23.53 -11.63
CA TYR A 122 5.68 23.38 -11.30
C TYR A 122 4.97 22.40 -12.24
N ARG A 123 5.17 22.53 -13.55
CA ARG A 123 4.61 21.59 -14.55
C ARG A 123 5.06 20.16 -14.29
N TYR A 124 6.35 19.96 -13.99
CA TYR A 124 6.89 18.64 -13.67
C TYR A 124 6.27 18.05 -12.39
N LEU A 125 6.18 18.85 -11.32
CA LEU A 125 5.59 18.40 -10.05
C LEU A 125 4.08 18.15 -10.16
N ALA A 126 3.35 18.98 -10.90
CA ALA A 126 1.93 18.80 -11.17
C ALA A 126 1.70 17.50 -11.96
N LYS A 127 2.46 17.28 -13.04
CA LYS A 127 2.41 16.05 -13.84
C LYS A 127 2.72 14.81 -12.99
N ARG A 128 3.73 14.87 -12.12
CA ARG A 128 4.11 13.76 -11.23
C ARG A 128 3.04 13.47 -10.17
N THR A 129 2.45 14.51 -9.60
CA THR A 129 1.36 14.37 -8.62
C THR A 129 0.12 13.77 -9.28
N GLN A 130 -0.20 14.22 -10.50
CA GLN A 130 -1.30 13.69 -11.28
C GLN A 130 -1.07 12.22 -11.63
N GLN A 131 0.10 11.86 -12.14
CA GLN A 131 0.50 10.47 -12.41
C GLN A 131 0.37 9.56 -11.17
N PHE A 132 0.78 10.04 -9.99
CA PHE A 132 0.63 9.29 -8.75
C PHE A 132 -0.84 9.12 -8.37
N SER A 133 -1.65 10.18 -8.48
CA SER A 133 -3.08 10.13 -8.21
C SER A 133 -3.83 9.22 -9.19
N ASP A 134 -3.46 9.24 -10.46
CA ASP A 134 -4.03 8.40 -11.51
C ASP A 134 -3.63 6.94 -11.28
N SER A 135 -2.36 6.67 -10.95
CA SER A 135 -1.91 5.30 -10.64
C SER A 135 -2.64 4.72 -9.44
N ASN A 136 -2.78 5.49 -8.36
CA ASN A 136 -3.51 5.04 -7.17
C ASN A 136 -5.01 4.81 -7.46
N TRP A 137 -5.62 5.70 -8.24
CA TRP A 137 -7.01 5.54 -8.65
C TRP A 137 -7.20 4.32 -9.56
N ILE A 138 -6.28 4.07 -10.50
CA ILE A 138 -6.26 2.89 -11.36
C ILE A 138 -6.20 1.61 -10.51
N GLU A 139 -5.31 1.55 -9.51
CA GLU A 139 -5.19 0.40 -8.61
C GLU A 139 -6.48 0.13 -7.83
N ILE A 140 -7.12 1.19 -7.31
CA ILE A 140 -8.40 1.08 -6.60
C ILE A 140 -9.50 0.54 -7.52
N GLN A 141 -9.57 1.00 -8.78
CA GLN A 141 -10.58 0.51 -9.72
C GLN A 141 -10.33 -0.93 -10.13
N ILE A 142 -9.09 -1.28 -10.44
CA ILE A 142 -8.74 -2.66 -10.83
C ILE A 142 -9.10 -3.63 -9.72
N LYS A 143 -8.80 -3.29 -8.45
CA LYS A 143 -9.15 -4.15 -7.32
C LYS A 143 -10.66 -4.43 -7.28
N LYS A 144 -11.49 -3.39 -7.45
CA LYS A 144 -12.95 -3.56 -7.50
C LYS A 144 -13.39 -4.45 -8.66
N TRP A 145 -12.84 -4.25 -9.85
CA TRP A 145 -13.19 -5.05 -11.02
C TRP A 145 -12.78 -6.51 -10.88
N VAL A 146 -11.64 -6.78 -10.24
CA VAL A 146 -11.18 -8.13 -9.93
C VAL A 146 -12.08 -8.81 -8.91
N ASP A 147 -12.43 -8.12 -7.81
CA ASP A 147 -13.33 -8.65 -6.80
C ASP A 147 -14.69 -9.03 -7.41
N GLU A 148 -15.22 -8.16 -8.30
CA GLU A 148 -16.44 -8.45 -9.05
C GLU A 148 -16.27 -9.63 -10.02
N LEU A 149 -15.16 -9.68 -10.77
CA LEU A 149 -14.89 -10.78 -11.70
C LEU A 149 -14.90 -12.15 -10.99
N VAL A 150 -14.34 -12.24 -9.78
CA VAL A 150 -14.38 -13.46 -8.96
C VAL A 150 -15.83 -13.87 -8.68
N THR A 151 -16.70 -12.92 -8.30
CA THR A 151 -18.13 -13.21 -8.09
C THR A 151 -18.84 -13.65 -9.37
N LEU A 152 -18.44 -13.11 -10.52
CA LEU A 152 -18.97 -13.51 -11.81
C LEU A 152 -18.58 -14.95 -12.17
N TYR A 153 -17.33 -15.35 -11.99
CA TYR A 153 -16.93 -16.74 -12.20
C TYR A 153 -17.66 -17.72 -11.27
N GLN A 154 -17.88 -17.33 -10.01
CA GLN A 154 -18.65 -18.15 -9.06
C GLN A 154 -20.11 -18.31 -9.51
N SER A 155 -20.75 -17.24 -9.99
CA SER A 155 -22.12 -17.30 -10.52
C SER A 155 -22.20 -18.09 -11.82
N ALA A 156 -21.25 -17.91 -12.74
CA ALA A 156 -21.18 -18.69 -13.97
C ALA A 156 -21.04 -20.19 -13.67
N ARG A 157 -20.20 -20.55 -12.69
CA ARG A 157 -20.00 -21.94 -12.26
C ARG A 157 -21.28 -22.57 -11.71
N SER A 158 -22.02 -21.85 -10.86
CA SER A 158 -23.26 -22.37 -10.28
C SER A 158 -24.36 -22.58 -11.31
N LEU A 159 -24.43 -21.74 -12.35
CA LEU A 159 -25.46 -21.84 -13.38
C LEU A 159 -25.16 -22.86 -14.47
N SER A 160 -23.89 -22.98 -14.85
CA SER A 160 -23.46 -23.85 -15.96
C SER A 160 -23.16 -25.28 -15.52
N TYR A 161 -23.26 -25.58 -14.21
CA TYR A 161 -22.88 -26.88 -13.62
C TYR A 161 -21.50 -27.36 -14.09
N THR A 162 -20.58 -26.41 -14.30
CA THR A 162 -19.24 -26.71 -14.82
C THR A 162 -18.43 -27.47 -13.76
N PRO A 163 -17.79 -28.61 -14.09
CA PRO A 163 -17.00 -29.38 -13.13
C PRO A 163 -15.79 -28.59 -12.61
N ILE A 164 -15.32 -28.98 -11.43
CA ILE A 164 -14.09 -28.44 -10.83
C ILE A 164 -12.92 -28.71 -11.79
N GLY A 165 -12.09 -27.70 -12.04
CA GLY A 165 -10.96 -27.80 -12.97
C GLY A 165 -11.23 -27.25 -14.37
N VAL A 166 -12.49 -26.95 -14.71
CA VAL A 166 -12.84 -26.30 -15.98
C VAL A 166 -13.21 -24.83 -15.73
N CYS A 167 -12.66 -23.94 -16.57
CA CYS A 167 -12.91 -22.51 -16.46
C CYS A 167 -14.38 -22.20 -16.81
N PRO A 168 -15.17 -21.61 -15.89
CA PRO A 168 -16.59 -21.36 -16.12
C PRO A 168 -16.85 -20.07 -16.93
N GLY A 169 -15.82 -19.43 -17.48
CA GLY A 169 -15.94 -18.18 -18.23
C GLY A 169 -14.74 -17.97 -19.16
N PRO A 170 -14.33 -16.72 -19.42
CA PRO A 170 -13.20 -16.42 -20.28
C PRO A 170 -11.91 -17.07 -19.77
N THR A 171 -11.11 -17.62 -20.68
CA THR A 171 -9.87 -18.33 -20.33
C THR A 171 -8.70 -17.38 -20.06
N PRO A 172 -7.63 -17.86 -19.38
CA PRO A 172 -6.41 -17.07 -19.21
C PRO A 172 -5.84 -16.55 -20.54
N THR A 173 -5.93 -17.35 -21.61
CA THR A 173 -5.48 -16.95 -22.95
C THR A 173 -6.31 -15.80 -23.51
N GLN A 174 -7.64 -15.84 -23.36
CA GLN A 174 -8.52 -14.76 -23.80
C GLN A 174 -8.22 -13.46 -23.05
N TRP A 175 -8.01 -13.51 -21.73
CA TRP A 175 -7.56 -12.33 -20.97
C TRP A 175 -6.18 -11.82 -21.39
N GLY A 176 -5.27 -12.73 -21.78
CA GLY A 176 -4.00 -12.36 -22.40
C GLY A 176 -4.19 -11.54 -23.67
N GLN A 177 -5.09 -11.97 -24.56
CA GLN A 177 -5.39 -11.23 -25.79
C GLN A 177 -6.04 -9.87 -25.49
N VAL A 178 -6.94 -9.77 -24.50
CA VAL A 178 -7.51 -8.49 -24.05
C VAL A 178 -6.40 -7.56 -23.57
N MET A 179 -5.44 -8.07 -22.79
CA MET A 179 -4.29 -7.30 -22.31
C MET A 179 -3.43 -6.77 -23.46
N ASP A 180 -3.13 -7.60 -24.46
CA ASP A 180 -2.28 -7.21 -25.59
C ASP A 180 -2.94 -6.15 -26.47
N ILE A 181 -4.25 -6.27 -26.71
CA ILE A 181 -5.04 -5.24 -27.41
C ILE A 181 -5.05 -3.94 -26.61
N ALA A 182 -5.29 -4.01 -25.30
CA ALA A 182 -5.35 -2.83 -24.44
C ALA A 182 -4.01 -2.08 -24.31
N LYS A 183 -2.88 -2.78 -24.42
CA LYS A 183 -1.55 -2.15 -24.48
C LYS A 183 -1.28 -1.42 -25.79
N THR A 184 -1.88 -1.91 -26.89
CA THR A 184 -1.62 -1.40 -28.24
C THR A 184 -2.58 -0.27 -28.61
N ALA A 185 -3.79 -0.27 -28.05
CA ALA A 185 -4.79 0.75 -28.31
C ALA A 185 -4.37 2.11 -27.72
N SER A 186 -4.40 3.15 -28.57
CA SER A 186 -4.11 4.52 -28.13
C SER A 186 -5.36 5.30 -27.78
N THR A 187 -6.51 4.93 -28.35
CA THR A 187 -7.80 5.58 -28.10
C THR A 187 -8.85 4.59 -27.60
N VAL A 188 -9.88 5.10 -26.92
CA VAL A 188 -10.98 4.28 -26.38
C VAL A 188 -11.81 3.66 -27.50
N ASP A 189 -12.05 4.38 -28.59
CA ASP A 189 -12.81 3.86 -29.73
C ASP A 189 -12.06 2.73 -30.45
N GLU A 190 -10.73 2.85 -30.55
CA GLU A 190 -9.87 1.79 -31.08
C GLU A 190 -9.89 0.56 -30.16
N LEU A 191 -9.90 0.77 -28.84
CA LEU A 191 -10.01 -0.31 -27.87
C LEU A 191 -11.36 -1.04 -27.99
N ILE A 192 -12.46 -0.29 -28.06
CA ILE A 192 -13.82 -0.86 -28.14
C ILE A 192 -13.99 -1.62 -29.46
N SER A 193 -13.57 -1.04 -30.58
CA SER A 193 -13.66 -1.70 -31.89
C SER A 193 -12.87 -3.01 -31.91
N LYS A 194 -11.60 -2.99 -31.49
CA LYS A 194 -10.75 -4.19 -31.44
C LYS A 194 -11.20 -5.25 -30.43
N LEU A 195 -11.85 -4.87 -29.34
CA LEU A 195 -12.32 -5.84 -28.34
C LEU A 195 -13.68 -6.46 -28.70
N PHE A 196 -14.63 -5.69 -29.23
CA PHE A 196 -16.04 -6.12 -29.28
C PHE A 196 -16.65 -6.25 -30.68
N GLU A 197 -16.01 -5.77 -31.74
CA GLU A 197 -16.51 -5.96 -33.11
C GLU A 197 -16.35 -7.41 -33.60
N ALA A 198 -16.78 -7.68 -34.84
CA ALA A 198 -16.88 -9.03 -35.41
C ALA A 198 -15.56 -9.84 -35.34
N HIS A 199 -14.41 -9.17 -35.41
CA HIS A 199 -13.09 -9.80 -35.31
C HIS A 199 -12.42 -9.65 -33.93
N GLY A 200 -13.11 -9.07 -32.95
CA GLY A 200 -12.55 -8.81 -31.63
C GLY A 200 -12.36 -10.06 -30.77
N VAL A 201 -11.71 -9.90 -29.62
CA VAL A 201 -11.47 -11.02 -28.67
C VAL A 201 -12.74 -11.39 -27.92
N CYS A 202 -13.59 -10.40 -27.62
CA CYS A 202 -14.83 -10.56 -26.87
C CYS A 202 -16.02 -10.66 -27.84
N LYS A 203 -16.05 -11.71 -28.66
CA LYS A 203 -17.08 -11.90 -29.71
C LYS A 203 -18.45 -12.22 -29.12
N ALA A 204 -19.49 -11.85 -29.85
CA ALA A 204 -20.87 -12.25 -29.55
C ALA A 204 -21.07 -13.76 -29.64
N ASP A 205 -20.36 -14.41 -30.56
CA ASP A 205 -20.54 -15.84 -30.85
C ASP A 205 -19.60 -16.73 -30.01
N ASP A 206 -18.73 -16.14 -29.20
CA ASP A 206 -17.83 -16.91 -28.34
C ASP A 206 -18.58 -17.40 -27.09
N PRO A 207 -18.73 -18.72 -26.90
CA PRO A 207 -19.48 -19.27 -25.78
C PRO A 207 -18.84 -18.93 -24.44
N GLN A 208 -17.53 -18.67 -24.36
CA GLN A 208 -16.88 -18.35 -23.08
C GLN A 208 -17.20 -16.92 -22.61
N TRP A 209 -17.40 -15.99 -23.53
CA TRP A 209 -17.78 -14.60 -23.23
C TRP A 209 -19.30 -14.42 -23.04
N THR A 210 -20.10 -15.29 -23.62
CA THR A 210 -21.58 -15.26 -23.55
C THR A 210 -22.20 -16.18 -22.49
N LYS A 211 -21.36 -16.81 -21.65
CA LYS A 211 -21.85 -17.60 -20.52
C LYS A 211 -22.69 -16.75 -19.57
N ARG A 212 -23.83 -17.31 -19.17
CA ARG A 212 -24.77 -16.63 -18.28
C ARG A 212 -24.15 -16.36 -16.91
N ILE A 213 -24.31 -15.13 -16.45
CA ILE A 213 -23.89 -14.66 -15.14
C ILE A 213 -25.04 -13.96 -14.42
N TYR A 214 -24.93 -13.84 -13.10
CA TYR A 214 -25.79 -12.94 -12.33
C TYR A 214 -24.93 -12.01 -11.48
N LEU A 215 -25.10 -10.71 -11.69
CA LEU A 215 -24.53 -9.68 -10.83
C LEU A 215 -25.61 -9.19 -9.87
N LYS A 216 -25.28 -9.13 -8.58
CA LYS A 216 -26.15 -8.55 -7.55
C LYS A 216 -25.80 -7.08 -7.37
N ASP A 217 -26.81 -6.20 -7.40
CA ASP A 217 -26.64 -4.81 -7.01
C ASP A 217 -26.41 -4.65 -5.51
N LYS A 218 -26.02 -3.46 -5.07
CA LYS A 218 -25.84 -3.09 -3.64
C LYS A 218 -27.07 -3.36 -2.78
N SER A 219 -28.25 -3.42 -3.39
CA SER A 219 -29.53 -3.73 -2.74
C SER A 219 -29.86 -5.22 -2.74
N GLY A 220 -28.94 -6.09 -3.18
CA GLY A 220 -29.11 -7.55 -3.23
C GLY A 220 -30.00 -8.07 -4.37
N LYS A 221 -30.56 -7.19 -5.21
CA LYS A 221 -31.36 -7.56 -6.39
C LYS A 221 -30.45 -7.90 -7.57
N ASN A 222 -30.89 -8.83 -8.41
CA ASN A 222 -30.17 -9.14 -9.66
C ASN A 222 -30.27 -7.94 -10.60
N LYS A 223 -29.11 -7.53 -11.14
CA LYS A 223 -29.01 -6.49 -12.14
C LYS A 223 -29.44 -7.08 -13.49
N SER A 224 -30.71 -6.94 -13.82
CA SER A 224 -31.39 -7.66 -14.91
C SER A 224 -30.92 -7.35 -16.33
N ASN A 225 -29.92 -6.48 -16.50
CA ASN A 225 -29.43 -6.07 -17.82
C ASN A 225 -28.03 -6.62 -18.15
N ILE A 226 -27.42 -7.37 -17.23
CA ILE A 226 -26.07 -7.93 -17.40
C ILE A 226 -26.16 -9.44 -17.33
N ASP A 227 -26.29 -10.04 -18.52
CA ASP A 227 -26.50 -11.48 -18.64
C ASP A 227 -25.22 -12.25 -18.95
N ASP A 228 -24.16 -11.57 -19.41
CA ASP A 228 -22.91 -12.20 -19.85
C ASP A 228 -21.66 -11.36 -19.53
N PHE A 229 -20.48 -12.00 -19.59
CA PHE A 229 -19.18 -11.35 -19.31
C PHE A 229 -18.87 -10.21 -20.29
N ARG A 230 -19.36 -10.31 -21.53
CA ARG A 230 -19.13 -9.31 -22.58
C ARG A 230 -19.87 -8.00 -22.27
N LYS A 231 -21.15 -8.06 -21.97
CA LYS A 231 -22.01 -6.93 -21.56
C LYS A 231 -21.49 -6.32 -20.26
N TRP A 232 -21.06 -7.14 -19.30
CA TRP A 232 -20.43 -6.65 -18.09
C TRP A 232 -19.19 -5.80 -18.40
N LEU A 233 -18.27 -6.31 -19.22
CA LEU A 233 -17.05 -5.57 -19.54
C LEU A 233 -17.34 -4.33 -20.40
N ARG A 234 -18.21 -4.44 -21.41
CA ARG A 234 -18.51 -3.36 -22.35
C ARG A 234 -19.37 -2.26 -21.72
N ASP A 235 -20.53 -2.62 -21.21
CA ASP A 235 -21.57 -1.66 -20.86
C ASP A 235 -21.42 -1.17 -19.42
N GLU A 236 -21.00 -2.06 -18.51
CA GLU A 236 -20.86 -1.69 -17.10
C GLU A 236 -19.49 -1.08 -16.79
N LYS A 237 -18.41 -1.67 -17.29
CA LYS A 237 -17.03 -1.25 -16.93
C LYS A 237 -16.48 -0.20 -17.88
N ILE A 238 -16.52 -0.47 -19.18
CA ILE A 238 -15.97 0.46 -20.17
C ILE A 238 -16.93 1.64 -20.39
N GLY A 239 -18.24 1.37 -20.49
CA GLY A 239 -19.25 2.39 -20.76
C GLY A 239 -19.51 3.40 -19.63
N ASN A 240 -19.38 2.99 -18.37
CA ASN A 240 -19.64 3.87 -17.21
C ASN A 240 -18.37 4.49 -16.60
N GLU A 241 -17.20 4.30 -17.20
CA GLU A 241 -15.97 4.81 -16.62
C GLU A 241 -15.82 6.32 -16.84
N THR A 242 -15.53 7.03 -15.76
CA THR A 242 -15.46 8.49 -15.73
C THR A 242 -14.19 9.05 -16.36
N LYS A 243 -13.11 8.25 -16.41
CA LYS A 243 -11.81 8.64 -16.98
C LYS A 243 -11.49 7.84 -18.23
N GLN A 244 -12.07 8.25 -19.36
CA GLN A 244 -11.88 7.60 -20.66
C GLN A 244 -10.40 7.55 -21.09
N ASP A 245 -9.62 8.59 -20.82
CA ASP A 245 -8.19 8.65 -21.22
C ASP A 245 -7.30 7.58 -20.58
N LEU A 246 -7.68 7.08 -19.39
CA LEU A 246 -6.91 6.06 -18.66
C LEU A 246 -7.40 4.65 -18.92
N LEU A 247 -8.50 4.51 -19.65
CA LEU A 247 -9.23 3.26 -19.82
C LEU A 247 -8.38 2.14 -20.46
N PRO A 248 -7.55 2.39 -21.49
CA PRO A 248 -6.63 1.37 -22.02
C PRO A 248 -5.65 0.84 -20.97
N GLN A 249 -5.13 1.72 -20.11
CA GLN A 249 -4.20 1.33 -19.04
C GLN A 249 -4.90 0.53 -17.94
N ILE A 250 -6.13 0.91 -17.58
CA ILE A 250 -6.94 0.16 -16.60
C ILE A 250 -7.22 -1.24 -17.15
N VAL A 251 -7.73 -1.33 -18.38
CA VAL A 251 -8.09 -2.62 -19.00
C VAL A 251 -6.87 -3.52 -19.14
N ALA A 252 -5.71 -2.99 -19.56
CA ALA A 252 -4.49 -3.78 -19.68
C ALA A 252 -4.03 -4.36 -18.33
N ARG A 253 -4.01 -3.54 -17.27
CA ARG A 253 -3.61 -4.00 -15.93
C ARG A 253 -4.65 -4.92 -15.29
N PHE A 254 -5.93 -4.63 -15.47
CA PHE A 254 -7.02 -5.49 -15.04
C PHE A 254 -6.93 -6.86 -15.71
N ALA A 255 -6.80 -6.89 -17.04
CA ALA A 255 -6.67 -8.13 -17.81
C ALA A 255 -5.48 -8.96 -17.32
N ARG A 256 -4.35 -8.33 -16.96
CA ARG A 256 -3.21 -9.05 -16.38
C ARG A 256 -3.55 -9.81 -15.10
N LEU A 257 -4.33 -9.20 -14.20
CA LEU A 257 -4.78 -9.83 -12.96
C LEU A 257 -5.91 -10.84 -13.21
N ALA A 258 -6.78 -10.57 -14.19
CA ALA A 258 -7.83 -11.49 -14.61
C ALA A 258 -7.28 -12.81 -15.16
N ILE A 259 -6.08 -12.81 -15.79
CA ILE A 259 -5.36 -14.04 -16.18
C ILE A 259 -5.11 -14.93 -14.96
N ASP A 260 -4.67 -14.35 -13.85
CA ASP A 260 -4.32 -15.10 -12.65
C ASP A 260 -5.61 -15.63 -11.98
N VAL A 261 -6.67 -14.80 -11.90
CA VAL A 261 -8.01 -15.25 -11.42
C VAL A 261 -8.56 -16.39 -12.27
N ALA A 262 -8.51 -16.28 -13.59
CA ALA A 262 -9.00 -17.32 -14.49
C ALA A 262 -8.19 -18.63 -14.37
N ARG A 263 -6.88 -18.51 -14.07
CA ARG A 263 -6.01 -19.66 -13.81
C ARG A 263 -6.43 -20.35 -12.51
N ASP A 264 -6.65 -19.61 -11.44
CA ASP A 264 -7.10 -20.16 -10.15
C ASP A 264 -8.43 -20.92 -10.31
N GLN A 265 -9.36 -20.36 -11.11
CA GLN A 265 -10.61 -21.05 -11.43
C GLN A 265 -10.42 -22.36 -12.21
N SER A 266 -9.36 -22.47 -13.03
CA SER A 266 -9.03 -23.70 -13.76
C SER A 266 -8.26 -24.73 -12.93
N THR A 267 -7.53 -24.33 -11.88
CA THR A 267 -6.77 -25.26 -11.04
C THR A 267 -7.58 -25.82 -9.87
N GLY A 268 -8.77 -25.27 -9.59
CA GLY A 268 -9.68 -25.78 -8.56
C GLY A 268 -9.19 -25.59 -7.13
N GLN A 269 -8.30 -24.61 -6.91
CA GLN A 269 -7.86 -24.18 -5.57
C GLN A 269 -8.79 -23.12 -4.99
#